data_AF-A0A1M4T203-F1
#
_entry.id   AF-A0A1M4T203-F1
#
_cell.length_a   1.000
_cell.length_b   1.000
_cell.length_c   1.000
_cell.angle_alpha   90.00
_cell.angle_beta   90.00
_cell.angle_gamma   90.00
#
_symmetry.space_group_name_H-M   'P 1'
#
loop_
_entity.id
_entity.type
_entity.pdbx_description
1 polymer ?
#
loop_
_entity_poly.entity_id
_entity_poly.type
_entity_poly.pdbx_seq_one_letter_code
_entity_poly.pdbx_strand_id
1 'polypeptide(L)' 'MNRAWHEAHPIPAKATLAQRVDWHLEHARECGCREMPESVKRELERRGEVVPVRKG' A
#
# COMPACT_ATOMS: atom_id res chain seq x y z
N MET A 1 4.47 5.02 12.36
CA MET A 1 3.44 3.97 12.16
C MET A 1 2.14 4.47 12.76
N ASN A 2 1.07 4.51 11.97
CA ASN A 2 -0.27 4.86 12.42
C ASN A 2 -0.98 3.56 12.89
N ARG A 3 -0.97 3.31 14.20
CA ARG A 3 -1.53 2.07 14.78
C ARG A 3 -3.04 1.93 14.52
N ALA A 4 -3.80 3.00 14.71
CA ALA A 4 -5.24 3.00 14.51
C ALA A 4 -5.62 2.61 13.07
N TRP A 5 -4.86 3.11 12.08
CA TRP A 5 -5.08 2.73 10.69
C TRP A 5 -4.81 1.25 10.42
N HIS A 6 -3.74 0.67 10.98
CA HIS A 6 -3.44 -0.76 10.82
C HIS A 6 -4.47 -1.67 11.47
N GLU A 7 -5.03 -1.27 12.61
CA GLU A 7 -6.09 -2.01 13.31
C GLU A 7 -7.40 -1.97 12.52
N ALA A 8 -7.73 -0.85 11.90
CA ALA A 8 -8.93 -0.68 11.07
C ALA A 8 -8.77 -1.30 9.66
N HIS A 9 -7.56 -1.32 9.10
CA HIS A 9 -7.27 -1.79 7.75
C HIS A 9 -6.21 -2.91 7.78
N PRO A 10 -6.52 -4.10 8.32
CA PRO A 10 -5.63 -5.23 8.21
C PRO A 10 -5.59 -5.74 6.76
N ILE A 11 -4.40 -6.06 6.25
CA ILE A 11 -4.28 -6.70 4.94
C ILE A 11 -4.72 -8.17 5.03
N PRO A 12 -5.59 -8.67 4.14
CA PRO A 12 -6.00 -10.07 4.17
C PRO A 12 -4.81 -11.02 3.93
N ALA A 13 -4.77 -12.14 4.67
CA ALA A 13 -3.68 -13.12 4.55
C ALA A 13 -3.54 -13.72 3.13
N LYS A 14 -4.64 -13.77 2.36
CA LYS A 14 -4.68 -14.23 0.97
C LYS A 14 -5.09 -13.10 0.02
N ALA A 15 -4.64 -11.87 0.28
CA ALA A 15 -4.94 -10.73 -0.58
C ALA A 15 -4.44 -10.97 -2.02
N THR A 16 -5.31 -10.71 -3.00
CA THR A 16 -4.94 -10.65 -4.41
C THR A 16 -3.98 -9.49 -4.68
N LEU A 17 -3.30 -9.48 -5.83
CA LEU A 17 -2.39 -8.38 -6.17
C LEU A 17 -3.11 -7.02 -6.21
N ALA A 18 -4.34 -6.97 -6.74
CA ALA A 18 -5.13 -5.74 -6.76
C ALA A 18 -5.45 -5.23 -5.35
N GLN A 19 -5.93 -6.10 -4.46
CA GLN A 19 -6.20 -5.73 -3.07
C GLN A 19 -4.94 -5.25 -2.35
N ARG A 20 -3.77 -5.86 -2.65
CA ARG A 20 -2.50 -5.38 -2.10
C ARG A 20 -2.17 -3.98 -2.60
N VAL A 21 -2.42 -3.68 -3.88
CA VAL A 21 -2.19 -2.34 -4.44
C VAL A 21 -3.04 -1.31 -3.72
N ASP A 22 -4.34 -1.54 -3.65
CA ASP A 22 -5.28 -0.58 -3.06
C ASP A 22 -4.93 -0.31 -1.59
N TRP A 23 -4.64 -1.37 -0.84
CA TRP A 23 -4.20 -1.26 0.54
C TRP A 23 -2.90 -0.47 0.69
N HIS A 24 -1.90 -0.69 -0.18
CA HIS A 24 -0.62 0.02 -0.09
C HIS A 24 -0.71 1.48 -0.53
N LEU A 25 -1.61 1.82 -1.46
CA LEU A 25 -1.90 3.20 -1.83
C LEU A 25 -2.46 3.98 -0.63
N GLU A 26 -3.43 3.40 0.07
CA GLU A 26 -4.00 4.01 1.27
C GLU A 26 -2.99 4.04 2.42
N HIS A 27 -2.28 2.94 2.67
CA HIS A 27 -1.21 2.88 3.66
C HIS A 27 -0.17 3.98 3.45
N ALA A 28 0.27 4.23 2.21
CA ALA A 28 1.24 5.28 1.91
C ALA A 28 0.70 6.69 2.20
N ARG A 29 -0.62 6.90 2.07
CA ARG A 29 -1.29 8.18 2.38
C ARG A 29 -1.47 8.39 3.88
N GLU A 30 -1.91 7.37 4.60
CA GLU A 30 -2.33 7.46 6.02
C GLU A 30 -1.22 7.17 7.03
N CYS A 31 -0.21 6.40 6.63
CA CYS A 31 0.81 5.87 7.54
C CYS A 31 2.24 6.00 6.98
N GLY A 32 2.50 5.43 5.80
CA GLY A 32 3.82 5.44 5.17
C GLY A 32 4.94 4.74 5.95
N CYS A 33 4.63 3.92 6.97
CA CYS A 33 5.68 3.42 7.87
C CYS A 33 6.62 2.37 7.27
N ARG A 34 6.28 1.84 6.09
CA ARG A 34 7.06 0.85 5.34
C ARG A 34 7.07 1.21 3.87
N GLU A 35 8.17 0.89 3.20
CA GLU A 35 8.27 1.03 1.76
C GLU A 35 7.26 0.12 1.05
N MET A 36 6.70 0.59 -0.06
CA MET A 36 5.82 -0.19 -0.90
C MET A 36 6.59 -1.36 -1.55
N PRO A 37 6.07 -2.61 -1.51
CA PRO A 37 6.73 -3.74 -2.14
C PRO A 37 6.90 -3.58 -3.66
N GLU A 38 7.99 -4.11 -4.21
CA GLU A 38 8.30 -4.05 -5.65
C GLU A 38 7.19 -4.66 -6.54
N SER A 39 6.53 -5.73 -6.08
CA SER A 39 5.42 -6.34 -6.83
C SER A 39 4.21 -5.42 -6.95
N VAL A 40 4.01 -4.54 -5.96
CA VAL A 40 2.95 -3.53 -5.96
C VAL A 40 3.35 -2.33 -6.82
N LYS A 41 4.60 -1.84 -6.69
CA LYS A 41 5.12 -0.77 -7.56
C LYS A 41 5.00 -1.13 -9.03
N ARG A 42 5.43 -2.34 -9.41
CA ARG A 42 5.31 -2.86 -10.79
C ARG A 42 3.87 -2.95 -11.30
N GLU A 43 2.93 -3.25 -10.41
CA GLU A 43 1.51 -3.28 -10.79
C GLU A 43 0.96 -1.87 -11.00
N LEU A 44 1.34 -0.90 -10.17
CA LEU A 44 0.99 0.51 -10.38
C LEU A 44 1.58 1.05 -11.69
N GLU A 45 2.85 0.74 -11.98
CA GLU A 45 3.48 1.09 -13.25
C GLU A 45 2.74 0.49 -14.44
N ARG A 46 2.33 -0.79 -14.37
CA ARG A 46 1.50 -1.43 -15.41
C ARG A 46 0.15 -0.74 -15.60
N ARG A 47 -0.43 -0.19 -14.53
CA ARG A 47 -1.71 0.54 -14.56
C ARG A 47 -1.54 2.01 -14.98
N GLY A 48 -0.31 2.52 -15.09
CA GLY A 48 -0.03 3.93 -15.34
C GLY A 48 -0.30 4.83 -14.13
N GLU A 49 -0.34 4.25 -12.93
CA GLU A 49 -0.61 4.97 -11.68
C GLU A 49 0.69 5.43 -11.01
N VAL A 50 0.66 6.62 -10.41
CA VAL A 50 1.83 7.18 -9.72
C VAL A 50 2.02 6.48 -8.37
N VAL A 51 3.21 5.93 -8.14
CA VAL A 51 3.60 5.38 -6.84
C VAL A 51 3.76 6.52 -5.83
N PRO A 52 2.97 6.57 -4.74
CA PRO A 52 3.10 7.61 -3.73
C PRO A 52 4.46 7.52 -3.02
N VAL A 53 5.10 8.67 -2.83
CA VAL A 53 6.35 8.76 -2.05
C VAL A 53 6.04 8.51 -0.58
N ARG A 54 6.92 7.77 0.09
CA ARG A 54 6.83 7.48 1.52
C ARG A 54 6.75 8.78 2.32
N LYS A 55 5.71 8.93 3.15
CA LYS A 55 5.68 9.94 4.21
C LYS A 55 6.61 9.46 5.34
N GLY A 56 7.66 10.24 5.62
CA GLY A 56 8.72 9.92 6.57
C GLY A 56 8.20 9.63 7.98
#